data_AF-A0ABD4ESW5-F1
#
_entry.id   AF-A0ABD4ESW5-F1
#
_cell.length_a   1.000
_cell.length_b   1.000
_cell.length_c   1.000
_cell.angle_alpha   90.00
_cell.angle_beta   90.00
_cell.angle_gamma   90.00
#
_symmetry.space_group_name_H-M   'P 1'
#
loop_
_entity.id
_entity.type
_entity.pdbx_description
1 polymer ?
#
loop_
_entity_poly.entity_id
_entity_poly.type
_entity_poly.pdbx_seq_one_letter_code
_entity_poly.pdbx_strand_id
1 'polypeptide(L)'
;MEQVKLKVPQIFNSDVELATRAALILSSMEGKKFDIDELVLLDYALLYSSEFNGPSNLHPAVPNHLAEIAQRRELLPKSLLFFIKKGLIDVHYDENGKSFCANENTSSFVSCLNSSYFIKIWERLSWLSEHYNWIIQIPIMELRKGVSSSA
;
A
#
# COMPACT_ATOMS: atom_id res chain seq x y z
N MET A 1 20.78 33.24 15.91
CA MET A 1 19.69 32.46 15.31
C MET A 1 20.24 31.09 14.99
N GLU A 2 19.83 30.09 15.76
CA GLU A 2 20.21 28.69 15.52
C GLU A 2 19.48 28.24 14.25
N GLN A 3 20.24 27.82 13.23
CA GLN A 3 19.63 27.31 12.01
C GLN A 3 18.99 25.96 12.34
N VAL A 4 17.66 25.91 12.30
CA VAL A 4 16.91 24.66 12.34
C VAL A 4 17.29 23.87 11.09
N LYS A 5 18.17 22.87 11.24
CA LYS A 5 18.44 21.89 10.18
C LYS A 5 17.14 21.13 9.92
N LEU A 6 16.48 21.46 8.82
CA LEU A 6 15.39 20.66 8.29
C LEU A 6 15.96 19.27 7.97
N LYS A 7 15.55 18.28 8.74
CA LYS A 7 15.85 16.88 8.43
C LYS A 7 15.06 16.56 7.16
N VAL A 8 15.79 16.32 6.05
CA VAL A 8 15.15 15.90 4.80
C VAL A 8 14.36 14.63 5.13
N PRO A 9 13.03 14.63 4.94
CA PRO A 9 12.24 13.44 5.22
C PRO A 9 12.80 12.30 4.39
N GLN A 10 12.94 11.13 4.99
CA GLN A 10 13.14 9.92 4.21
C GLN A 10 11.92 9.80 3.30
N ILE A 11 12.09 9.96 1.98
CA ILE A 11 10.95 10.08 1.06
C ILE A 11 10.23 8.73 0.96
N PHE A 12 11.01 7.64 0.91
CA PHE A 12 10.54 6.26 0.86
C PHE A 12 10.41 5.64 2.26
N ASN A 13 9.37 4.83 2.44
CA ASN A 13 8.91 4.22 3.68
C ASN A 13 8.63 5.22 4.82
N SER A 14 8.29 6.48 4.48
CA SER A 14 7.79 7.43 5.47
C SER A 14 6.33 7.15 5.83
N ASP A 15 5.91 7.61 7.00
CA ASP A 15 4.49 7.58 7.41
C ASP A 15 3.58 8.22 6.34
N VAL A 16 4.06 9.25 5.65
CA VAL A 16 3.31 9.94 4.58
C VAL A 16 3.21 9.09 3.33
N GLU A 17 4.30 8.46 2.90
CA GLU A 17 4.30 7.61 1.71
C GLU A 17 3.45 6.36 1.93
N LEU A 18 3.57 5.69 3.08
CA LEU A 18 2.75 4.52 3.43
C LEU A 18 1.26 4.88 3.45
N ALA A 19 0.90 5.99 4.08
CA ALA A 19 -0.48 6.45 4.10
C ALA A 19 -0.99 6.83 2.70
N THR A 20 -0.11 7.38 1.85
CA THR A 20 -0.43 7.74 0.46
C THR A 20 -0.68 6.49 -0.39
N ARG A 21 0.16 5.44 -0.28
CA ARG A 21 -0.05 4.17 -0.99
C ARG A 21 -1.31 3.46 -0.50
N ALA A 22 -1.60 3.50 0.80
CA ALA A 22 -2.87 3.02 1.32
C ALA A 22 -4.07 3.80 0.76
N ALA A 23 -4.03 5.13 0.74
CA ALA A 23 -5.09 5.96 0.16
C ALA A 23 -5.33 5.66 -1.33
N LEU A 24 -4.25 5.40 -2.08
CA LEU A 24 -4.30 4.98 -3.47
C LEU A 24 -4.99 3.60 -3.64
N ILE A 25 -4.66 2.62 -2.79
CA ILE A 25 -5.32 1.29 -2.77
C ILE A 25 -6.81 1.43 -2.42
N LEU A 26 -7.12 2.20 -1.37
CA LEU A 26 -8.50 2.44 -0.95
C LEU A 26 -9.32 3.11 -2.06
N SER A 27 -8.73 4.09 -2.75
CA SER A 27 -9.38 4.81 -3.85
C SER A 27 -9.54 3.95 -5.11
N SER A 28 -8.67 2.98 -5.36
CA SER A 28 -8.79 2.10 -6.54
C SER A 28 -9.89 1.04 -6.40
N MET A 29 -10.46 0.92 -5.20
CA MET A 29 -11.48 -0.07 -4.83
C MET A 29 -12.59 0.60 -4.01
N GLU A 30 -13.11 1.71 -4.53
CA GLU A 30 -14.14 2.51 -3.87
C GLU A 30 -15.34 1.67 -3.40
N GLY A 31 -15.83 1.96 -2.20
CA GLY A 31 -16.91 1.22 -1.54
C GLY A 31 -16.47 -0.04 -0.78
N LYS A 32 -15.22 -0.50 -0.94
CA LYS A 32 -14.66 -1.58 -0.10
C LYS A 32 -14.09 -1.04 1.22
N LYS A 33 -14.04 -1.93 2.20
CA LYS A 33 -13.38 -1.73 3.50
C LYS A 33 -12.31 -2.80 3.63
N PHE A 34 -11.17 -2.41 4.20
CA PHE A 34 -10.02 -3.28 4.33
C PHE A 34 -9.53 -3.30 5.76
N ASP A 35 -9.18 -4.47 6.29
CA ASP A 35 -8.45 -4.56 7.54
C ASP A 35 -6.95 -4.23 7.37
N ILE A 36 -6.21 -4.27 8.47
CA ILE A 36 -4.77 -3.95 8.43
C ILE A 36 -3.96 -4.99 7.65
N ASP A 37 -4.33 -6.27 7.74
CA ASP A 37 -3.58 -7.37 7.13
C ASP A 37 -3.82 -7.39 5.62
N GLU A 38 -5.05 -7.12 5.17
CA GLU A 38 -5.38 -6.90 3.77
C GLU A 38 -4.61 -5.70 3.20
N LEU A 39 -4.61 -4.55 3.87
CA LEU A 39 -3.89 -3.38 3.38
C LEU A 39 -2.37 -3.63 3.30
N VAL A 40 -1.78 -4.35 4.26
CA VAL A 40 -0.37 -4.74 4.23
C VAL A 40 -0.08 -5.63 3.03
N LEU A 41 -0.95 -6.62 2.76
CA LEU A 41 -0.77 -7.54 1.65
C LEU A 41 -0.95 -6.85 0.29
N LEU A 42 -1.94 -5.97 0.16
CA LEU A 42 -2.17 -5.18 -1.06
C LEU A 42 -1.03 -4.18 -1.29
N ASP A 43 -0.52 -3.55 -0.24
CA ASP A 43 0.66 -2.68 -0.30
C ASP A 43 1.90 -3.45 -0.75
N TYR A 44 2.05 -4.70 -0.31
CA TYR A 44 3.10 -5.61 -0.76
C TYR A 44 2.93 -5.99 -2.24
N ALA A 45 1.74 -6.44 -2.64
CA ALA A 45 1.42 -6.76 -4.02
C ALA A 45 1.55 -5.56 -4.96
N LEU A 46 1.35 -4.33 -4.46
CA LEU A 46 1.55 -3.11 -5.22
C LEU A 46 3.04 -2.88 -5.56
N LEU A 47 3.95 -3.19 -4.64
CA LEU A 47 5.38 -3.03 -4.90
C LEU A 47 5.98 -4.22 -5.63
N TYR A 48 5.49 -5.42 -5.33
CA TYR A 48 6.03 -6.70 -5.75
C TYR A 48 5.02 -7.51 -6.58
N SER A 49 4.36 -6.84 -7.54
CA SER A 49 3.29 -7.47 -8.34
C SER A 49 3.76 -8.73 -9.10
N SER A 50 5.05 -8.86 -9.44
CA SER A 50 5.57 -10.05 -10.12
C SER A 50 5.49 -11.31 -9.26
N GLU A 51 5.54 -11.17 -7.93
CA GLU A 51 5.39 -12.29 -6.98
C GLU A 51 3.98 -12.90 -7.05
N PHE A 52 3.05 -12.16 -7.65
CA PHE A 52 1.65 -12.53 -7.85
C PHE A 52 1.35 -12.74 -9.34
N ASN A 53 2.35 -13.02 -10.19
CA ASN A 53 2.22 -13.13 -11.65
C ASN A 53 1.61 -11.87 -12.32
N GLY A 54 1.76 -10.70 -11.68
CA GLY A 54 1.29 -9.42 -12.18
C GLY A 54 2.36 -8.65 -12.98
N PRO A 55 2.16 -7.33 -13.14
CA PRO A 55 3.13 -6.45 -13.79
C PRO A 55 4.51 -6.49 -13.13
N SER A 56 5.52 -5.90 -13.81
CA SER A 56 6.86 -5.76 -13.24
C SER A 56 6.84 -5.05 -11.88
N ASN A 57 7.78 -5.38 -10.99
CA ASN A 57 7.83 -4.74 -9.67
C ASN A 57 8.08 -3.24 -9.78
N LEU A 58 7.47 -2.47 -8.87
CA LEU A 58 7.71 -1.03 -8.79
C LEU A 58 9.11 -0.73 -8.24
N HIS A 59 9.57 -1.58 -7.31
CA HIS A 59 10.91 -1.54 -6.74
C HIS A 59 11.72 -2.75 -7.21
N PRO A 60 13.04 -2.60 -7.39
CA PRO A 60 13.92 -3.76 -7.55
C PRO A 60 13.73 -4.73 -6.37
N ALA A 61 13.59 -6.02 -6.66
CA ALA A 61 13.51 -7.04 -5.61
C ALA A 61 14.83 -7.08 -4.84
N VAL A 62 14.82 -6.59 -3.60
CA VAL A 62 15.95 -6.73 -2.68
C VAL A 62 15.93 -8.13 -2.06
N PRO A 63 17.09 -8.69 -1.66
CA PRO A 63 17.10 -9.93 -0.90
C PRO A 63 16.16 -9.83 0.32
N ASN A 64 15.33 -10.85 0.53
CA ASN A 64 14.36 -10.92 1.64
C ASN A 64 13.26 -9.83 1.66
N HIS A 65 12.82 -9.33 0.50
CA HIS A 65 11.69 -8.39 0.41
C HIS A 65 10.40 -8.85 1.14
N LEU A 66 10.19 -10.16 1.35
CA LEU A 66 9.09 -10.68 2.17
C LEU A 66 9.11 -10.17 3.63
N ALA A 67 10.29 -9.83 4.17
CA ALA A 67 10.41 -9.24 5.50
C ALA A 67 9.73 -7.86 5.61
N GLU A 68 9.53 -7.17 4.48
CA GLU A 68 8.84 -5.89 4.44
C GLU A 68 7.36 -6.02 4.82
N ILE A 69 6.73 -7.19 4.65
CA ILE A 69 5.35 -7.43 5.07
C ILE A 69 5.22 -7.22 6.59
N ALA A 70 6.11 -7.84 7.37
CA ALA A 70 6.11 -7.70 8.83
C ALA A 70 6.40 -6.26 9.26
N GLN A 71 7.36 -5.61 8.61
CA GLN A 71 7.68 -4.21 8.88
C GLN A 71 6.50 -3.28 8.58
N ARG A 72 5.80 -3.48 7.45
CA ARG A 72 4.64 -2.68 7.08
C ARG A 72 3.48 -2.87 8.05
N ARG A 73 3.27 -4.10 8.53
CA ARG A 73 2.26 -4.38 9.56
C ARG A 73 2.49 -3.56 10.84
N GLU A 74 3.75 -3.31 11.19
CA GLU A 74 4.11 -2.47 12.33
C GLU A 74 3.91 -0.96 12.05
N LEU A 75 4.30 -0.49 10.87
CA LEU A 75 4.33 0.95 10.54
C LEU A 75 3.00 1.51 10.00
N LEU A 76 2.23 0.69 9.28
CA LEU A 76 1.03 1.12 8.59
C LEU A 76 -0.06 1.66 9.53
N PRO A 77 -0.33 1.09 10.72
CA PRO A 77 -1.34 1.64 11.63
C PRO A 77 -1.09 3.10 12.02
N LYS A 78 0.17 3.47 12.26
CA LYS A 78 0.56 4.85 12.59
C LYS A 78 0.38 5.77 11.38
N SER A 79 0.73 5.29 10.20
CA SER A 79 0.59 5.99 8.93
C SER A 79 -0.88 6.27 8.60
N LEU A 80 -1.75 5.26 8.73
CA LEU A 80 -3.20 5.41 8.54
C LEU A 80 -3.81 6.38 9.55
N LEU A 81 -3.38 6.34 10.82
CA LEU A 81 -3.84 7.29 11.83
C LEU A 81 -3.53 8.74 11.46
N PHE A 82 -2.40 8.99 10.78
CA PHE A 82 -2.07 10.33 10.29
C PHE A 82 -3.10 10.81 9.25
N PHE A 83 -3.50 9.97 8.30
CA PHE A 83 -4.51 10.32 7.27
C PHE A 83 -5.93 10.41 7.85
N ILE A 84 -6.29 9.55 8.80
CA ILE A 84 -7.58 9.64 9.53
C ILE A 84 -7.68 11.00 10.22
N LYS A 85 -6.63 11.44 10.92
CA LYS A 85 -6.60 12.75 11.60
C LYS A 85 -6.69 13.93 10.64
N LYS A 86 -6.41 13.72 9.34
CA LYS A 86 -6.54 14.72 8.29
C LYS A 86 -7.86 14.60 7.51
N GLY A 87 -8.73 13.65 7.89
CA GLY A 87 -9.99 13.39 7.19
C GLY A 87 -9.81 12.82 5.78
N LEU A 88 -8.63 12.27 5.48
CA LEU A 88 -8.30 11.76 4.14
C LEU A 88 -8.75 10.32 3.91
N ILE A 89 -9.02 9.57 4.96
CA ILE A 89 -9.54 8.19 4.93
C ILE A 89 -10.44 8.01 6.15
N ASP A 90 -11.40 7.09 6.05
CA ASP A 90 -12.28 6.75 7.17
C ASP A 90 -11.87 5.45 7.85
N VAL A 91 -12.31 5.30 9.09
CA VAL A 91 -12.15 4.10 9.90
C VAL A 91 -13.51 3.62 10.39
N HIS A 92 -13.75 2.33 10.27
CA HIS A 92 -14.95 1.66 10.76
C HIS A 92 -14.59 0.61 11.81
N TYR A 93 -15.50 0.43 12.75
CA TYR A 93 -15.43 -0.60 13.77
C TYR A 93 -16.71 -1.42 13.68
N ASP A 94 -16.57 -2.73 13.50
CA ASP A 94 -17.67 -3.69 13.50
C ASP A 94 -17.27 -4.96 14.28
N GLU A 95 -18.13 -5.98 14.23
CA GLU A 95 -17.93 -7.27 14.89
C GLU A 95 -16.69 -8.04 14.40
N ASN A 96 -16.21 -7.74 13.19
CA ASN A 96 -15.00 -8.33 12.60
C ASN A 96 -13.74 -7.49 12.90
N GLY A 97 -13.89 -6.35 13.58
CA GLY A 97 -12.80 -5.52 14.06
C GLY A 97 -12.73 -4.17 13.38
N LYS A 98 -11.51 -3.73 13.07
CA LYS A 98 -11.21 -2.39 12.55
C LYS A 98 -10.92 -2.46 11.05
N SER A 99 -11.64 -1.67 10.26
CA SER A 99 -11.43 -1.55 8.82
C SER A 99 -11.29 -0.09 8.38
N PHE A 100 -10.75 0.11 7.18
CA PHE A 100 -10.47 1.41 6.60
C PHE A 100 -11.06 1.50 5.20
N CYS A 101 -11.54 2.68 4.80
CA CYS A 101 -12.08 2.90 3.45
C CYS A 101 -11.75 4.29 2.93
N ALA A 102 -11.88 4.43 1.60
CA ALA A 102 -11.87 5.73 0.95
C ALA A 102 -13.12 6.54 1.32
N ASN A 103 -12.97 7.86 1.31
CA ASN A 103 -14.03 8.85 1.39
C ASN A 103 -13.83 9.89 0.27
N GLU A 104 -14.68 10.91 0.20
CA GLU A 104 -14.63 11.95 -0.85
C GLU A 104 -13.27 12.69 -0.89
N ASN A 105 -12.64 12.88 0.28
CA ASN A 105 -11.34 13.52 0.39
C ASN A 105 -10.21 12.60 -0.10
N THR A 106 -10.37 11.27 0.02
CA THR A 106 -9.41 10.31 -0.53
C THR A 106 -9.28 10.50 -2.03
N SER A 107 -10.40 10.44 -2.76
CA SER A 107 -10.44 10.57 -4.22
C SER A 107 -9.89 11.93 -4.67
N SER A 108 -10.26 13.00 -3.97
CA SER A 108 -9.74 14.36 -4.23
C SER A 108 -8.22 14.43 -4.04
N PHE A 109 -7.70 13.86 -2.96
CA PHE A 109 -6.27 13.82 -2.67
C PHE A 109 -5.49 13.02 -3.71
N VAL A 110 -5.92 11.79 -4.02
CA VAL A 110 -5.18 10.94 -4.96
C VAL A 110 -5.19 11.49 -6.39
N SER A 111 -6.24 12.22 -6.78
CA SER A 111 -6.32 12.88 -8.10
C SER A 111 -5.23 13.94 -8.30
N CYS A 112 -4.70 14.50 -7.20
CA CYS A 112 -3.63 15.49 -7.23
C CYS A 112 -2.22 14.86 -7.40
N LEU A 113 -2.11 13.53 -7.33
CA LEU A 113 -0.83 12.80 -7.41
C LEU A 113 -0.46 12.51 -8.87
N ASN A 114 0.36 13.37 -9.47
CA ASN A 114 0.66 13.35 -10.91
C ASN A 114 2.15 13.11 -11.27
N SER A 115 2.96 12.66 -10.32
CA SER A 115 4.37 12.35 -10.59
C SER A 115 4.51 11.05 -11.40
N SER A 116 5.65 10.89 -12.08
CA SER A 116 5.97 9.65 -12.80
C SER A 116 5.94 8.39 -11.93
N TYR A 117 6.17 8.55 -10.62
CA TYR A 117 6.05 7.47 -9.65
C TYR A 117 4.59 7.02 -9.49
N PHE A 118 3.66 7.96 -9.33
CA PHE A 118 2.24 7.66 -9.14
C PHE A 118 1.57 7.12 -10.41
N ILE A 119 2.01 7.54 -11.60
CA ILE A 119 1.53 6.96 -12.86
C ILE A 119 1.80 5.45 -12.93
N LYS A 120 3.00 5.00 -12.53
CA LYS A 120 3.34 3.57 -12.47
C LYS A 120 2.53 2.81 -11.42
N ILE A 121 2.15 3.49 -10.33
CA ILE A 121 1.28 2.90 -9.31
C ILE A 121 -0.12 2.66 -9.88
N TRP A 122 -0.70 3.61 -10.62
CA TRP A 122 -2.04 3.45 -11.20
C TRP A 122 -2.19 2.23 -12.12
N GLU A 123 -1.19 1.93 -12.94
CA GLU A 123 -1.15 0.70 -13.76
C GLU A 123 -1.30 -0.56 -12.89
N ARG A 124 -0.56 -0.63 -11.78
CA ARG A 124 -0.58 -1.77 -10.86
C ARG A 124 -1.85 -1.80 -10.03
N LEU A 125 -2.40 -0.65 -9.66
CA LEU A 125 -3.69 -0.56 -8.96
C LEU A 125 -4.84 -1.09 -9.80
N SER A 126 -4.85 -0.81 -11.12
CA SER A 126 -5.84 -1.38 -12.03
C SER A 126 -5.78 -2.91 -11.98
N TRP A 127 -4.57 -3.48 -12.10
CA TRP A 127 -4.36 -4.91 -12.01
C TRP A 127 -4.74 -5.48 -10.63
N LEU A 128 -4.36 -4.81 -9.55
CA LEU A 128 -4.68 -5.18 -8.16
C LEU A 128 -6.19 -5.23 -7.92
N SER A 129 -6.94 -4.25 -8.39
CA SER A 129 -8.40 -4.20 -8.25
C SER A 129 -9.09 -5.36 -8.97
N GLU A 130 -8.60 -5.75 -10.14
CA GLU A 130 -9.09 -6.92 -10.89
C GLU A 130 -8.78 -8.26 -10.19
N HIS A 131 -7.65 -8.34 -9.49
CA HIS A 131 -7.15 -9.58 -8.88
C HIS A 131 -7.34 -9.63 -7.34
N TYR A 132 -8.01 -8.64 -6.75
CA TYR A 132 -8.12 -8.45 -5.29
C TYR A 132 -8.53 -9.72 -4.55
N ASN A 133 -9.63 -10.36 -4.96
CA ASN A 133 -10.17 -11.54 -4.28
C ASN A 133 -9.18 -12.70 -4.23
N TRP A 134 -8.36 -12.86 -5.28
CA TRP A 134 -7.33 -13.89 -5.33
C TRP A 134 -6.13 -13.50 -4.45
N ILE A 135 -5.65 -12.26 -4.55
CA ILE A 135 -4.49 -11.77 -3.79
C ILE A 135 -4.70 -11.95 -2.28
N ILE A 136 -5.86 -11.55 -1.74
CA ILE A 136 -6.13 -11.64 -0.30
C ILE A 136 -6.24 -13.07 0.23
N GLN A 137 -6.41 -14.05 -0.65
CA GLN A 137 -6.52 -15.46 -0.29
C GLN A 137 -5.16 -16.19 -0.33
N ILE A 138 -4.12 -15.57 -0.90
CA ILE A 138 -2.80 -16.21 -1.01
C ILE A 138 -2.13 -16.27 0.36
N PRO A 139 -1.75 -17.48 0.84
CA PRO A 139 -0.95 -17.59 2.04
C PRO A 139 0.43 -16.96 1.80
N ILE A 140 0.88 -16.07 2.69
CA ILE A 140 2.19 -15.39 2.58
C ILE A 140 3.34 -16.39 2.41
N MET A 141 3.23 -17.58 2.99
CA MET A 141 4.23 -18.67 2.87
C MET A 141 4.41 -19.20 1.44
N GLU A 142 3.42 -19.01 0.55
CA GLU A 142 3.47 -19.43 -0.85
C GLU A 142 4.20 -18.43 -1.75
N LEU A 143 4.34 -17.18 -1.31
CA LEU A 143 5.06 -16.10 -2.02
C LEU A 143 6.58 -16.34 -2.08
N ARG A 144 7.09 -17.37 -1.40
CA ARG A 144 8.52 -17.71 -1.35
C ARG A 144 9.02 -18.36 -2.65
N LYS A 145 8.13 -18.70 -3.59
CA LYS A 145 8.50 -19.13 -4.93
C LYS A 145 8.74 -17.90 -5.80
N GLY A 146 9.86 -17.23 -5.58
CA GLY A 146 10.49 -16.51 -6.68
C GLY A 146 10.54 -17.51 -7.84
N VAL A 147 9.90 -17.17 -8.95
CA VAL A 147 9.82 -18.00 -10.15
C VAL A 147 11.21 -18.58 -10.39
N SER A 148 11.34 -19.88 -10.11
CA SER A 148 12.54 -20.62 -10.44
C SER A 148 12.79 -20.36 -11.91
N SER A 149 13.99 -19.85 -12.18
CA SER A 149 14.62 -19.75 -13.49
C SER A 149 13.99 -20.73 -14.47
N SER A 150 13.48 -20.21 -15.58
CA SER A 150 13.47 -20.95 -16.83
C SER A 150 14.81 -21.67 -17.00
N ALA A 151 14.73 -22.99 -17.07
CA ALA A 151 15.75 -23.89 -17.58
C ALA A 151 15.04 -24.82 -18.57
#